data_AF-A0A948EBJ8-F1
#
_entry.id   AF-A0A948EBJ8-F1
#
_cell.length_a   1.000
_cell.length_b   1.000
_cell.length_c   1.000
_cell.angle_alpha   90.00
_cell.angle_beta   90.00
_cell.angle_gamma   90.00
#
_symmetry.space_group_name_H-M   'P 1'
#
loop_
_entity.id
_entity.type
_entity.pdbx_description
1 polymer ?
#
loop_
_entity_poly.entity_id
_entity_poly.type
_entity_poly.pdbx_seq_one_letter_code
_entity_poly.pdbx_strand_id
1 'polypeptide(L)'
;MSLLAQGTIELLKCPVCGAKVTQMRRGRCVSCYSNWIESQPVAVGASCRVCGERRRQNIQRVELLGRWYYMCHLCAYKAQRLDPMPKHIEGVKANLLRTRRHSDRRIGKDDLREIKRERRVGERRVILLDEGDLLYDDDIFLDYDEPVDEGESTAVFEKFTMADLADESPSQDLELEL
;
A
#
# COMPACT_ATOMS: atom_id res chain seq x y z
N MET A 1 23.78 -5.33 -12.81
CA MET A 1 24.67 -6.44 -12.42
C MET A 1 26.09 -5.96 -12.58
N SER A 2 26.84 -5.80 -11.48
CA SER A 2 28.28 -5.50 -11.58
C SER A 2 29.01 -6.82 -11.77
N LEU A 3 29.16 -7.22 -13.03
CA LEU A 3 30.09 -8.29 -13.36
C LEU A 3 31.49 -7.71 -13.13
N LEU A 4 32.23 -8.27 -12.18
CA LEU A 4 33.67 -8.06 -12.16
C LEU A 4 34.23 -8.66 -13.45
N ALA A 5 35.31 -8.06 -13.98
CA ALA A 5 35.94 -8.45 -15.25
C ALA A 5 36.41 -9.93 -15.30
N GLN A 6 36.29 -10.65 -14.19
CA GLN A 6 36.68 -12.05 -13.99
C GLN A 6 35.51 -13.03 -13.98
N GLY A 7 34.26 -12.57 -14.15
CA GLY A 7 33.08 -13.45 -14.19
C GLY A 7 32.62 -14.02 -12.84
N THR A 8 33.22 -13.56 -11.74
CA THR A 8 32.80 -13.92 -10.38
C THR A 8 31.67 -13.02 -9.89
N ILE A 9 30.59 -13.63 -9.38
CA ILE A 9 29.48 -12.91 -8.74
C ILE A 9 29.80 -12.77 -7.25
N GLU A 10 30.19 -11.58 -6.82
CA GLU A 10 30.30 -11.30 -5.39
C GLU A 10 28.92 -11.21 -4.75
N LEU A 11 28.71 -12.01 -3.71
CA LEU A 11 27.50 -11.99 -2.90
C LEU A 11 27.77 -11.29 -1.57
N LEU A 12 27.00 -10.25 -1.28
CA LEU A 12 27.07 -9.46 -0.06
C LEU A 12 26.07 -10.01 0.97
N LYS A 13 26.45 -10.13 2.24
CA LYS A 13 25.57 -10.64 3.33
C LYS A 13 24.82 -9.49 4.01
N CYS A 14 23.49 -9.53 4.01
CA CYS A 14 22.66 -8.51 4.67
C CYS A 14 22.83 -8.53 6.19
N PRO A 15 23.07 -7.38 6.86
CA PRO A 15 23.24 -7.34 8.31
C PRO A 15 21.92 -7.53 9.08
N VAL A 16 20.76 -7.34 8.44
CA VAL A 16 19.44 -7.42 9.10
C VAL A 16 18.87 -8.83 9.06
N CYS A 17 18.87 -9.47 7.88
CA CYS A 17 18.29 -10.80 7.70
C CYS A 17 19.31 -11.91 7.36
N GLY A 18 20.60 -11.58 7.19
CA GLY A 18 21.63 -12.56 6.81
C GLY A 18 21.60 -13.05 5.36
N ALA A 19 20.62 -12.62 4.54
CA ALA A 19 20.50 -13.05 3.15
C ALA A 19 21.73 -12.62 2.30
N LYS A 20 22.19 -13.51 1.44
CA LYS A 20 23.25 -13.24 0.45
C LYS A 20 22.63 -12.63 -0.80
N VAL A 21 22.98 -11.37 -1.12
CA VAL A 21 22.41 -10.61 -2.23
C VAL A 21 23.51 -10.01 -3.11
N THR A 22 23.21 -9.83 -4.40
CA THR A 22 24.15 -9.23 -5.36
C THR A 22 24.25 -7.71 -5.23
N GLN A 23 23.21 -7.07 -4.71
CA GLN A 23 23.15 -5.62 -4.55
C GLN A 23 22.54 -5.25 -3.21
N MET A 24 23.14 -4.25 -2.57
CA MET A 24 22.63 -3.65 -1.34
C MET A 24 22.24 -2.19 -1.60
N ARG A 25 21.19 -1.74 -0.92
CA ARG A 25 20.75 -0.35 -0.94
C ARG A 25 20.86 0.21 0.47
N ARG A 26 21.72 1.23 0.65
CA ARG A 26 22.04 1.82 1.97
C ARG A 26 22.41 0.76 3.04
N GLY A 27 23.19 -0.25 2.65
CA GLY A 27 23.64 -1.32 3.55
C GLY A 27 22.59 -2.39 3.90
N ARG A 28 21.43 -2.42 3.20
CA ARG A 28 20.37 -3.42 3.40
C ARG A 28 20.05 -4.15 2.10
N CYS A 29 19.56 -5.38 2.19
CA CYS A 29 18.98 -6.06 1.03
C CYS A 29 17.67 -5.34 0.61
N VAL A 30 17.20 -5.61 -0.60
CA VAL A 30 16.01 -4.94 -1.16
C VAL A 30 14.79 -5.12 -0.24
N SER A 31 14.53 -6.33 0.25
CA SER A 31 13.40 -6.61 1.14
C SER A 31 13.48 -5.87 2.48
N CYS A 32 14.64 -5.94 3.17
CA CYS A 32 14.83 -5.22 4.43
C CYS A 32 14.84 -3.70 4.25
N TYR A 33 15.23 -3.21 3.08
CA TYR A 33 15.15 -1.80 2.74
C TYR A 33 13.69 -1.35 2.51
N SER A 34 12.89 -2.13 1.79
CA SER A 34 11.45 -1.84 1.60
C SER A 34 10.70 -1.83 2.93
N ASN A 35 10.88 -2.86 3.76
CA ASN A 35 10.24 -2.93 5.08
C ASN A 35 10.67 -1.75 5.97
N TRP A 36 11.96 -1.36 5.90
CA TRP A 36 12.46 -0.22 6.65
C TRP A 36 11.90 1.13 6.16
N ILE A 37 11.62 1.28 4.86
CA ILE A 37 10.92 2.44 4.32
C ILE A 37 9.47 2.49 4.81
N GLU A 38 8.76 1.36 4.70
CA GLU A 38 7.35 1.25 5.08
C GLU A 38 7.14 1.51 6.57
N SER A 39 8.10 1.11 7.41
CA SER A 39 8.08 1.37 8.85
C SER A 39 8.46 2.80 9.25
N GLN A 40 8.84 3.68 8.31
CA GLN A 40 9.22 5.05 8.65
C GLN A 40 8.03 5.83 9.21
N PRO A 41 8.21 6.59 10.30
CA PRO A 41 7.14 7.42 10.84
C PRO A 41 6.76 8.52 9.85
N VAL A 42 5.45 8.71 9.69
CA VAL A 42 4.86 9.81 8.93
C VAL A 42 4.52 10.95 9.89
N ALA A 43 5.02 12.15 9.59
CA ALA A 43 4.78 13.34 10.40
C ALA A 43 3.28 13.70 10.45
N VAL A 44 2.84 14.26 11.59
CA VAL A 44 1.48 14.79 11.74
C VAL A 44 1.29 15.95 10.76
N GLY A 45 0.16 15.95 10.03
CA GLY A 45 -0.11 16.95 8.99
C GLY A 45 0.63 16.73 7.67
N ALA A 46 1.35 15.60 7.52
CA ALA A 46 1.90 15.23 6.22
C ALA A 46 0.80 15.14 5.16
N SER A 47 1.13 15.54 3.94
CA SER A 47 0.25 15.43 2.78
C SER A 47 1.03 14.93 1.58
N CYS A 48 0.37 14.18 0.70
CA CYS A 48 0.99 13.70 -0.52
C CYS A 48 1.42 14.88 -1.40
N ARG A 49 2.71 14.94 -1.75
CA ARG A 49 3.29 16.01 -2.59
C ARG A 49 2.66 16.12 -3.99
N VAL A 50 2.03 15.05 -4.49
CA VAL A 50 1.44 14.98 -5.83
C VAL A 50 -0.05 15.28 -5.80
N CYS A 51 -0.84 14.50 -5.05
CA CYS A 51 -2.30 14.58 -5.07
C CYS A 51 -2.93 15.34 -3.91
N GLY A 52 -2.16 15.66 -2.86
CA GLY A 52 -2.68 16.33 -1.67
C GLY A 52 -3.48 15.45 -0.70
N GLU A 53 -3.48 14.12 -0.86
CA GLU A 53 -4.08 13.18 0.13
C GLU A 53 -3.46 13.42 1.52
N ARG A 54 -4.32 13.47 2.55
CA ARG A 54 -3.96 13.80 3.94
C ARG A 54 -4.22 12.64 4.91
N ARG A 55 -4.91 11.58 4.47
CA ARG A 55 -5.17 10.40 5.31
C ARG A 55 -3.84 9.74 5.68
N ARG A 56 -3.50 9.75 6.97
CA ARG A 56 -2.22 9.27 7.51
C ARG A 56 -1.91 7.84 7.08
N GLN A 57 -2.88 6.93 7.14
CA GLN A 57 -2.74 5.52 6.74
C GLN A 57 -2.37 5.32 5.26
N ASN A 58 -2.70 6.31 4.42
CA ASN A 58 -2.45 6.25 2.98
C ASN A 58 -1.13 6.89 2.58
N ILE A 59 -0.43 7.57 3.51
CA ILE A 59 0.81 8.30 3.25
C ILE A 59 1.97 7.43 3.68
N GLN A 60 3.02 7.43 2.85
CA GLN A 60 4.30 6.83 3.14
C GLN A 60 5.43 7.78 2.77
N ARG A 61 6.61 7.53 3.34
CA ARG A 61 7.84 8.26 3.03
C ARG A 61 8.56 7.54 1.90
N VAL A 62 8.88 8.24 0.82
CA VAL A 62 9.49 7.63 -0.38
C VAL A 62 10.76 8.38 -0.75
N GLU A 63 11.81 7.63 -1.08
CA GLU A 63 13.04 8.18 -1.64
C GLU A 63 12.89 8.34 -3.16
N LEU A 64 12.87 9.58 -3.65
CA LEU A 64 12.89 9.91 -5.07
C LEU A 64 14.01 10.91 -5.34
N LEU A 65 14.78 10.70 -6.42
CA LEU A 65 15.85 11.61 -6.85
C LEU A 65 16.87 11.93 -5.72
N GLY A 66 17.17 10.94 -4.88
CA GLY A 66 18.08 11.07 -3.73
C GLY A 66 17.53 11.89 -2.55
N ARG A 67 16.24 12.28 -2.58
CA ARG A 67 15.58 13.05 -1.51
C ARG A 67 14.34 12.30 -0.99
N TRP A 68 13.97 12.59 0.25
CA TRP A 68 12.78 12.00 0.87
C TRP A 68 11.55 12.88 0.68
N TYR A 69 10.44 12.27 0.25
CA TYR A 69 9.16 12.94 0.07
C TYR A 69 8.03 12.14 0.73
N TYR A 70 6.97 12.83 1.16
CA TYR A 70 5.73 12.18 1.58
C TYR A 70 4.79 12.04 0.38
N MET A 71 4.36 10.81 0.12
CA MET A 71 3.48 10.48 -1.00
C MET A 71 2.44 9.46 -0.55
N CYS A 72 1.25 9.46 -1.18
CA CYS A 72 0.34 8.36 -0.94
C CYS A 72 0.83 7.07 -1.64
N HIS A 73 0.41 5.91 -1.14
CA HIS A 73 0.77 4.58 -1.69
C HIS A 73 0.65 4.50 -3.22
N LEU A 74 -0.46 5.01 -3.76
CA LEU A 74 -0.71 5.04 -5.21
C LEU A 74 0.26 5.95 -5.99
N CYS A 75 0.54 7.16 -5.48
CA CYS A 75 1.45 8.07 -6.17
C CYS A 75 2.90 7.59 -6.08
N ALA A 76 3.28 7.00 -4.95
CA ALA A 76 4.58 6.37 -4.74
C ALA A 76 4.82 5.23 -5.75
N TYR A 77 3.88 4.29 -5.83
CA TYR A 77 3.93 3.16 -6.75
C TYR A 77 4.05 3.62 -8.21
N LYS A 78 3.23 4.60 -8.62
CA LYS A 78 3.29 5.14 -9.99
C LYS A 78 4.59 5.89 -10.26
N ALA A 79 5.11 6.65 -9.29
CA ALA A 79 6.35 7.40 -9.45
C ALA A 79 7.55 6.48 -9.69
N GLN A 80 7.64 5.35 -8.97
CA GLN A 80 8.74 4.38 -9.13
C GLN A 80 8.76 3.70 -10.51
N ARG A 81 7.61 3.65 -11.20
CA ARG A 81 7.45 3.03 -12.52
C ARG A 81 7.52 4.04 -13.68
N LEU A 82 7.84 5.32 -13.41
CA LEU A 82 8.02 6.30 -14.47
C LEU A 82 9.32 6.02 -15.22
N ASP A 83 9.18 5.73 -16.52
CA ASP A 83 10.29 5.61 -17.45
C ASP A 83 9.99 6.45 -18.70
N PRO A 84 10.75 7.53 -18.98
CA PRO A 84 11.92 8.01 -18.24
C PRO A 84 11.56 8.70 -16.90
N MET A 85 12.41 8.51 -15.89
CA MET A 85 12.29 9.21 -14.60
C MET A 85 12.59 10.71 -14.77
N PRO A 86 11.66 11.62 -14.43
CA PRO A 86 11.89 13.07 -14.53
C PRO A 86 13.00 13.55 -13.58
N LYS A 87 13.79 14.54 -14.00
CA LYS A 87 14.89 15.13 -13.20
C LYS A 87 14.43 15.88 -11.94
N HIS A 88 13.15 16.26 -11.88
CA HIS A 88 12.59 17.08 -10.80
C HIS A 88 11.24 16.53 -10.31
N ILE A 89 10.93 16.79 -9.03
CA ILE A 89 9.66 16.38 -8.42
C ILE A 89 8.44 17.01 -9.11
N GLU A 90 8.59 18.21 -9.67
CA GLU A 90 7.53 18.88 -10.44
C GLU A 90 7.21 18.13 -11.74
N GLY A 91 8.23 17.55 -12.39
CA GLY A 91 8.03 16.68 -13.55
C GLY A 91 7.30 15.39 -13.21
N VAL A 92 7.63 14.79 -12.06
CA VAL A 92 6.89 13.63 -11.51
C VAL A 92 5.42 14.01 -11.27
N LYS A 93 5.18 15.17 -10.63
CA LYS A 93 3.83 15.68 -10.38
C LYS A 93 3.06 15.92 -11.68
N ALA A 94 3.67 16.55 -12.68
CA ALA A 94 3.05 16.83 -13.97
C ALA A 94 2.66 15.54 -14.71
N ASN A 95 3.56 14.54 -14.75
CA ASN A 95 3.28 13.26 -15.38
C ASN A 95 2.14 12.51 -14.67
N LEU A 96 2.19 12.40 -13.34
CA LEU A 96 1.15 11.69 -12.58
C LEU A 96 -0.22 12.39 -12.63
N LEU A 97 -0.26 13.73 -12.62
CA LEU A 97 -1.50 14.48 -12.80
C LEU A 97 -2.07 14.33 -14.22
N ARG A 98 -1.21 14.29 -15.24
CA ARG A 98 -1.63 14.03 -16.62
C ARG A 98 -2.30 12.66 -16.73
N THR A 99 -1.69 11.61 -16.17
CA THR A 99 -2.29 10.26 -16.17
C THR A 99 -3.64 10.22 -15.48
N ARG A 100 -3.79 10.92 -14.34
CA ARG A 100 -5.08 11.01 -13.63
C ARG A 100 -6.17 11.70 -14.47
N ARG A 101 -5.85 12.84 -15.08
CA ARG A 101 -6.81 13.55 -15.95
C ARG A 101 -7.17 12.73 -17.18
N HIS A 102 -6.21 11.98 -17.73
CA HIS A 102 -6.48 11.10 -18.86
C HIS A 102 -7.36 9.91 -18.47
N SER A 103 -7.21 9.35 -17.26
CA SER A 103 -8.10 8.27 -16.78
C SER A 103 -9.51 8.78 -16.43
N ASP A 104 -9.63 10.02 -15.94
CA ASP A 104 -10.94 10.61 -15.59
C ASP A 104 -11.75 11.02 -16.82
N ARG A 105 -11.07 11.33 -17.93
CA ARG A 105 -11.72 11.62 -19.21
C ARG A 105 -12.38 10.33 -19.72
N ARG A 106 -13.70 10.22 -19.53
CA ARG A 106 -14.58 9.24 -20.20
C ARG A 106 -14.71 9.57 -21.69
N ILE A 107 -13.59 9.69 -22.40
CA ILE A 107 -13.58 9.89 -23.84
C ILE A 107 -13.69 8.51 -24.48
N GLY A 108 -14.79 8.26 -25.20
CA GLY A 108 -15.00 7.02 -25.97
C GLY A 108 -15.47 5.81 -25.18
N LYS A 109 -15.87 5.95 -23.90
CA LYS A 109 -16.60 4.89 -23.20
C LYS A 109 -18.10 5.10 -23.43
N ASP A 110 -18.79 4.06 -23.84
CA ASP A 110 -20.25 4.08 -23.91
C ASP A 110 -20.82 4.40 -22.53
N ASP A 111 -21.78 5.33 -22.50
CA ASP A 111 -22.50 5.64 -21.28
C ASP A 111 -23.36 4.41 -20.93
N LEU A 112 -22.97 3.70 -19.87
CA LEU A 112 -23.65 2.51 -19.38
C LEU A 112 -25.01 2.82 -18.72
N ARG A 113 -25.40 4.10 -18.66
CA ARG A 113 -26.72 4.48 -18.17
C ARG A 113 -27.76 4.12 -19.20
N GLU A 114 -28.80 3.44 -18.73
CA GLU A 114 -30.00 3.14 -19.50
C GLU A 114 -30.72 4.42 -19.95
N ILE A 115 -30.71 5.46 -19.10
CA ILE A 115 -31.29 6.78 -19.39
C ILE A 115 -30.18 7.83 -19.56
N LYS A 116 -29.90 8.17 -20.82
CA LYS A 116 -28.89 9.18 -21.20
C LYS A 116 -29.45 10.60 -21.07
N ARG A 117 -29.75 11.04 -19.85
CA ARG A 117 -30.18 12.43 -19.58
C ARG A 117 -28.96 13.37 -19.57
N GLU A 118 -29.04 14.43 -20.36
CA GLU A 118 -28.01 15.47 -20.47
C GLU A 118 -27.90 16.23 -19.13
N ARG A 119 -26.77 16.10 -18.42
CA ARG A 119 -26.54 16.82 -17.15
C ARG A 119 -26.28 18.30 -17.43
N ARG A 120 -27.33 19.09 -17.61
CA ARG A 120 -27.22 20.54 -17.57
C ARG A 120 -26.85 20.98 -16.15
N VAL A 121 -25.99 21.99 -16.09
CA VAL A 121 -25.13 22.35 -14.94
C VAL A 121 -25.90 22.67 -13.64
N GLY A 122 -27.22 22.87 -13.69
CA GLY A 122 -28.07 23.25 -12.55
C GLY A 122 -28.75 22.12 -11.76
N GLU A 123 -28.88 20.90 -12.29
CA GLU A 123 -29.69 19.84 -11.64
C GLU A 123 -28.95 19.01 -10.58
N ARG A 124 -27.71 19.37 -10.20
CA ARG A 124 -26.86 18.53 -9.31
C ARG A 124 -27.41 18.29 -7.89
N ARG A 125 -28.54 18.89 -7.51
CA ARG A 125 -29.13 18.76 -6.16
C ARG A 125 -30.61 18.43 -6.14
N VAL A 126 -31.24 18.22 -7.30
CA VAL A 126 -32.63 17.78 -7.30
C VAL A 126 -32.60 16.27 -7.34
N ILE A 127 -32.74 15.65 -6.16
CA ILE A 127 -33.18 14.27 -6.10
C ILE A 127 -34.65 14.33 -6.53
N LEU A 128 -34.91 14.10 -7.82
CA LEU A 128 -36.25 13.77 -8.27
C LEU A 128 -36.47 12.33 -7.82
N LEU A 129 -36.92 12.16 -6.58
CA LEU A 129 -37.58 10.92 -6.17
C LEU A 129 -38.84 10.85 -7.03
N ASP A 130 -38.94 9.84 -7.88
CA ASP A 130 -40.18 9.53 -8.55
C ASP A 130 -41.17 9.00 -7.48
N GLU A 131 -42.47 9.21 -7.64
CA GLU A 131 -43.47 8.76 -6.63
C GLU A 131 -43.38 7.24 -6.37
N GLY A 132 -42.87 6.47 -7.33
CA GLY A 132 -42.61 5.04 -7.19
C GLY A 132 -41.42 4.67 -6.29
N ASP A 133 -40.44 5.57 -6.08
CA ASP A 133 -39.28 5.33 -5.21
C ASP A 133 -39.58 5.62 -3.72
N LEU A 134 -40.71 6.27 -3.44
CA LEU A 134 -41.19 6.59 -2.08
C LEU A 134 -42.19 5.56 -1.53
N LEU A 135 -42.54 4.54 -2.31
CA LEU A 135 -43.27 3.38 -1.80
C LEU A 135 -42.30 2.56 -0.96
N TYR A 136 -42.29 2.88 0.34
CA TYR A 136 -41.83 1.97 1.38
C TYR A 136 -42.55 0.64 1.18
N ASP A 137 -41.81 -0.40 0.81
CA ASP A 137 -42.25 -1.78 1.01
C ASP A 137 -42.33 -1.98 2.53
N ASP A 138 -43.52 -1.74 3.12
CA ASP A 138 -43.83 -2.00 4.53
C ASP A 138 -43.71 -3.49 4.92
N ASP A 139 -43.29 -4.35 3.99
CA ASP A 139 -43.15 -5.80 4.16
C ASP A 139 -41.69 -6.29 4.30
N ILE A 140 -40.68 -5.41 4.34
CA ILE A 140 -39.31 -5.83 4.74
C ILE A 140 -39.24 -5.88 6.27
N PHE A 141 -39.92 -6.89 6.83
CA PHE A 141 -39.54 -7.46 8.11
C PHE A 141 -38.30 -8.31 7.86
N LEU A 142 -37.12 -7.76 8.16
CA LEU A 142 -35.90 -8.55 8.33
C LEU A 142 -36.09 -9.40 9.60
N ASP A 143 -36.63 -10.60 9.44
CA ASP A 143 -36.61 -11.64 10.47
C ASP A 143 -35.15 -12.06 10.72
N TYR A 144 -34.47 -11.29 11.58
CA TYR A 144 -33.14 -11.60 12.10
C TYR A 144 -33.27 -12.66 13.22
N ASP A 145 -33.74 -13.84 12.86
CA ASP A 145 -33.68 -15.04 13.71
C ASP A 145 -32.64 -16.03 13.16
N GLU A 146 -31.47 -15.53 12.75
CA GLU A 146 -30.30 -16.41 12.58
C GLU A 146 -29.72 -16.73 13.97
N PRO A 147 -29.67 -18.01 14.39
CA PRO A 147 -28.96 -18.37 15.60
C PRO A 147 -27.48 -18.03 15.42
N VAL A 148 -26.94 -17.28 16.37
CA VAL A 148 -25.49 -17.12 16.52
C VAL A 148 -24.91 -18.50 16.80
N ASP A 149 -24.32 -19.12 15.78
CA ASP A 149 -23.53 -20.34 15.95
C ASP A 149 -22.29 -19.96 16.76
N GLU A 150 -22.32 -20.17 18.08
CA GLU A 150 -21.19 -19.94 19.01
C GLU A 150 -20.07 -20.99 18.82
N GLY A 151 -19.90 -21.53 17.61
CA GLY A 151 -19.38 -22.88 17.44
C GLY A 151 -18.32 -23.09 16.38
N GLU A 152 -17.59 -22.08 15.89
CA GLU A 152 -16.39 -22.33 15.09
C GLU A 152 -15.32 -21.25 15.33
N SER A 153 -14.58 -21.43 16.42
CA SER A 153 -13.31 -20.73 16.61
C SER A 153 -12.32 -21.27 15.57
N THR A 154 -12.13 -20.53 14.47
CA THR A 154 -10.92 -20.65 13.64
C THR A 154 -9.73 -20.10 14.43
N ALA A 155 -9.40 -20.74 15.54
CA ALA A 155 -8.19 -20.49 16.29
C ALA A 155 -7.03 -21.16 15.54
N VAL A 156 -6.40 -20.39 14.64
CA VAL A 156 -5.03 -20.63 14.17
C VAL A 156 -4.04 -20.25 15.29
N PHE A 157 -4.31 -20.73 16.50
CA PHE A 157 -3.44 -20.60 17.66
C PHE A 157 -3.19 -22.00 18.18
N GLU A 158 -2.09 -22.59 17.70
CA GLU A 158 -1.50 -23.77 18.34
C GLU A 158 -1.25 -23.45 19.81
N LYS A 159 -1.85 -24.24 20.69
CA LYS A 159 -1.62 -24.15 22.13
C LYS A 159 -0.21 -24.68 22.41
N PHE A 160 0.75 -23.79 22.59
CA PHE A 160 2.03 -24.14 23.20
C PHE A 160 1.80 -24.52 24.66
N THR A 161 2.32 -25.68 25.07
CA THR A 161 2.31 -26.09 26.48
C THR A 161 3.56 -25.56 27.18
N MET A 162 3.53 -25.38 28.51
CA MET A 162 4.71 -24.94 29.26
C MET A 162 5.89 -25.93 29.16
N ALA A 163 5.66 -27.18 28.78
CA ALA A 163 6.71 -28.15 28.53
C ALA A 163 7.54 -27.77 27.28
N ASP A 164 6.89 -27.24 26.23
CA ASP A 164 7.53 -26.86 24.97
C ASP A 164 8.46 -25.64 25.12
N LEU A 165 8.18 -24.78 26.12
CA LEU A 165 9.03 -23.64 26.48
C LEU A 165 10.22 -24.03 27.39
N ALA A 166 10.23 -25.23 27.96
CA ALA A 166 11.26 -25.66 28.91
C ALA A 166 12.47 -26.35 28.25
N ASP A 167 12.34 -26.79 26.99
CA ASP A 167 13.41 -27.50 26.27
C ASP A 167 14.41 -26.56 25.56
N GLU A 168 14.14 -25.25 25.50
CA GLU A 168 15.14 -24.25 25.07
C GLU A 168 16.11 -23.93 26.22
N SER A 169 16.88 -24.94 26.65
CA SER A 169 18.06 -24.68 27.47
C SER A 169 19.04 -23.82 26.67
N PRO A 170 19.57 -22.71 27.23
CA PRO A 170 20.63 -21.96 26.59
C PRO A 170 21.88 -22.84 26.60
N SER A 171 22.30 -23.33 25.44
CA SER A 171 23.61 -23.92 25.27
C SER A 171 24.66 -22.88 25.69
N GLN A 172 25.15 -23.05 26.91
CA GLN A 172 26.36 -22.45 27.44
C GLN A 172 27.50 -22.93 26.54
N ASP A 173 28.12 -22.01 25.80
CA ASP A 173 29.48 -22.13 25.27
C ASP A 173 29.96 -20.73 24.88
N LEU A 174 30.32 -19.95 25.90
CA LEU A 174 31.17 -18.77 25.78
C LEU A 174 32.32 -18.99 26.77
N GLU A 175 33.22 -19.89 26.40
CA GLU A 175 34.55 -19.95 26.99
C GLU A 175 35.27 -18.64 26.65
N LEU A 176 35.32 -17.74 27.64
CA LEU A 176 36.26 -16.63 27.69
C LEU A 176 37.63 -17.21 28.05
N GLU A 177 38.50 -17.39 27.06
CA GLU A 177 39.94 -17.49 27.30
C GLU A 177 40.52 -16.10 27.63
N LEU A 178 41.36 -16.09 28.66
CA LEU A 178 42.02 -14.96 29.32
C LEU A 178 42.96 -14.14 28.43
#